data_AF-A0A485AY23-F1
#
_entry.id   AF-A0A485AY23-F1
#
_cell.length_a   1.000
_cell.length_b   1.000
_cell.length_c   1.000
_cell.angle_alpha   90.00
_cell.angle_beta   90.00
_cell.angle_gamma   90.00
#
_symmetry.space_group_name_H-M   'P 1'
#
loop_
_entity.id
_entity.type
_entity.pdbx_description
1 polymer ?
#
loop_
_entity_poly.entity_id
_entity_poly.type
_entity_poly.pdbx_seq_one_letter_code
_entity_poly.pdbx_strand_id
1 'polypeptide(L)' 'MVVANLSREFQNWQPDEMKGDWRVLMSNYAEAANRPAAMTLRPFEAVWWLQE' A
#
# COMPACT_ATOMS: atom_id res chain seq x y z
N MET A 1 2.51 -0.85 -8.53
CA MET A 1 2.60 0.24 -7.53
C MET A 1 3.33 -0.25 -6.31
N VAL A 2 4.30 0.51 -5.82
CA VAL A 2 5.01 0.21 -4.57
C VAL A 2 4.86 1.40 -3.65
N VAL A 3 4.49 1.14 -2.39
CA VAL A 3 4.44 2.14 -1.33
C VAL A 3 5.15 1.60 -0.12
N ALA A 4 5.94 2.46 0.51
CA ALA A 4 6.57 2.17 1.78
C ALA A 4 6.59 3.42 2.66
N ASN A 5 6.14 3.27 3.89
CA ASN A 5 6.43 4.22 4.95
C ASN A 5 7.88 3.97 5.40
N LEU A 6 8.77 4.95 5.26
CA LEU A 6 10.17 4.83 5.70
C LEU A 6 10.42 5.53 7.03
N SER A 7 9.37 5.71 7.83
CA SER A 7 9.42 6.37 9.13
C SER A 7 8.83 5.51 10.25
N ARG A 8 9.07 5.97 11.49
CA ARG A 8 8.49 5.39 12.71
C ARG A 8 7.07 5.91 13.01
N GLU A 9 6.59 6.87 12.24
CA GLU A 9 5.30 7.52 12.44
C GLU A 9 4.25 6.88 11.54
N PHE A 10 2.98 6.98 11.91
CA PHE A 10 1.89 6.65 10.99
C PHE A 10 1.81 7.70 9.88
N GLN A 11 1.69 7.25 8.63
CA GLN A 11 1.60 8.16 7.48
C GLN A 11 0.28 7.97 6.75
N ASN A 12 -0.48 9.04 6.61
CA ASN A 12 -1.65 9.04 5.74
C ASN A 12 -1.21 9.10 4.29
N TRP A 13 -1.62 8.10 3.52
CA TRP A 13 -1.36 8.02 2.09
C TRP A 13 -2.68 8.03 1.33
N GLN A 14 -2.79 8.95 0.37
CA GLN A 14 -3.94 9.09 -0.51
C GLN A 14 -3.45 9.06 -1.96
N PRO A 15 -3.54 7.92 -2.64
CA PRO A 15 -3.29 7.86 -4.08
C PRO A 15 -4.49 8.43 -4.86
N ASP A 16 -4.23 8.87 -6.08
CA ASP A 16 -5.30 9.09 -7.06
C ASP A 16 -6.07 7.80 -7.37
N GLU A 17 -7.22 7.92 -8.04
CA GLU A 17 -8.03 6.77 -8.43
C GLU A 17 -7.22 5.79 -9.31
N MET A 18 -6.87 4.63 -8.75
CA MET A 18 -6.18 3.57 -9.47
C MET A 18 -7.20 2.64 -10.12
N LYS A 19 -7.33 2.74 -11.44
CA LYS A 19 -8.20 1.89 -12.27
C LYS A 19 -7.52 0.55 -12.59
N GLY A 20 -8.31 -0.43 -13.01
CA GLY A 20 -7.85 -1.77 -13.38
C GLY A 20 -7.82 -2.75 -12.20
N ASP A 21 -7.46 -3.99 -12.51
CA ASP A 21 -7.38 -5.06 -11.53
C ASP A 21 -6.01 -5.05 -10.87
N TRP A 22 -6.04 -5.04 -9.53
CA TRP A 22 -4.85 -5.00 -8.71
C TRP A 22 -4.80 -6.21 -7.80
N ARG A 23 -3.59 -6.69 -7.55
CA ARG A 23 -3.33 -7.70 -6.54
C ARG A 23 -2.09 -7.36 -5.73
N VAL A 24 -2.11 -7.70 -4.45
CA VAL A 24 -0.92 -7.63 -3.60
C VAL A 24 0.07 -8.70 -4.06
N LEU A 25 1.27 -8.27 -4.43
CA LEU A 25 2.39 -9.15 -4.73
C LEU A 25 3.20 -9.45 -3.46
N MET A 26 3.41 -8.42 -2.63
CA MET A 26 4.21 -8.51 -1.42
C MET A 26 3.73 -7.47 -0.41
N SER A 27 3.65 -7.85 0.85
CA SER A 27 3.50 -6.93 1.98
C SER A 27 4.32 -7.44 3.16
N ASN A 28 4.83 -6.54 3.98
CA ASN A 28 5.52 -6.89 5.22
C ASN A 28 4.57 -7.02 6.43
N TYR A 29 3.30 -6.69 6.28
CA TYR A 29 2.28 -6.92 7.29
C TYR A 29 1.29 -8.00 6.83
N ALA A 30 0.70 -8.71 7.80
CA ALA A 30 -0.27 -9.78 7.54
C ALA A 30 -1.56 -9.26 6.87
N GLU A 31 -1.92 -8.00 7.15
CA GLU A 31 -3.07 -7.33 6.58
C GLU A 31 -2.58 -6.18 5.70
N ALA A 32 -2.84 -6.27 4.40
CA ALA A 32 -2.63 -5.21 3.43
C ALA A 32 -3.87 -5.12 2.54
N ALA A 33 -4.22 -3.91 2.08
CA ALA A 33 -5.34 -3.78 1.16
C ALA A 33 -5.03 -4.49 -0.16
N ASN A 34 -6.03 -5.15 -0.76
CA ASN A 34 -5.83 -5.89 -2.01
C ASN A 34 -5.48 -5.02 -3.22
N ARG A 35 -5.75 -3.71 -3.13
CA ARG A 35 -5.47 -2.71 -4.16
C ARG A 35 -4.93 -1.42 -3.54
N PRO A 36 -4.18 -0.60 -4.29
CA PRO A 36 -3.83 0.75 -3.90
C PRO A 36 -5.10 1.56 -3.56
N ALA A 37 -5.21 2.05 -2.34
CA ALA A 37 -6.34 2.87 -1.89
C ALA A 37 -5.89 3.78 -0.75
N ALA A 38 -6.70 4.81 -0.45
CA ALA A 38 -6.45 5.67 0.69
C ALA A 38 -6.36 4.85 1.98
N MET A 39 -5.25 5.00 2.70
CA MET A 39 -5.00 4.26 3.95
C MET A 39 -3.97 4.98 4.81
N THR A 40 -3.90 4.58 6.08
CA THR A 40 -2.84 4.99 6.98
C THR A 40 -1.78 3.90 7.02
N LEU A 41 -0.59 4.19 6.51
CA LEU A 41 0.56 3.30 6.56
C LEU A 41 1.12 3.27 7.99
N ARG A 42 1.24 2.08 8.56
CA ARG A 42 1.93 1.84 9.83
C ARG A 42 3.43 2.12 9.71
N PRO A 43 4.13 2.31 10.84
CA PRO A 43 5.58 2.46 10.85
C PRO A 43 6.27 1.35 10.04
N PHE A 44 7.09 1.72 9.07
CA PHE A 44 7.78 0.80 8.17
C PHE A 44 6.88 -0.11 7.30
N GLU A 45 5.58 0.18 7.16
CA GLU A 45 4.69 -0.59 6.30
C GLU A 45 5.06 -0.42 4.83
N ALA A 46 5.25 -1.54 4.15
CA ALA A 46 5.57 -1.62 2.73
C ALA A 46 4.61 -2.58 2.04
N VAL A 47 4.01 -2.14 0.94
CA VAL A 47 3.10 -2.92 0.12
C VAL A 47 3.42 -2.72 -1.35
N TRP A 48 3.46 -3.82 -2.08
CA TRP A 48 3.62 -3.87 -3.51
C TRP A 48 2.38 -4.48 -4.13
N TRP A 49 1.72 -3.71 -4.99
CA TRP A 49 0.66 -4.16 -5.87
C TRP A 49 1.12 -4.29 -7.31
N LEU A 50 0.67 -5.35 -7.98
CA LEU A 50 0.77 -5.51 -9.43
C LEU A 50 -0.58 -5.20 -10.06
N GLN A 51 -0.58 -4.43 -11.15
CA GLN A 51 -1.74 -4.25 -12.02
C GLN A 51 -1.70 -5.34 -13.08
N GLU A 52 -2.81 -6.04 -13.30
CA GLU A 52 -2.96 -6.98 -14.42
C GLU A 52 -3.24 -6.27 -15.75
#